data_AF-A0A3N1Y5F5-F1
#
_entry.id   AF-A0A3N1Y5F5-F1
#
_cell.length_a   1.000
_cell.length_b   1.000
_cell.length_c   1.000
_cell.angle_alpha   90.00
_cell.angle_beta   90.00
_cell.angle_gamma   90.00
#
_symmetry.space_group_name_H-M   'P 1'
#
loop_
_entity.id
_entity.type
_entity.pdbx_description
1 polymer ?
#
loop_
_entity_poly.entity_id
_entity_poly.type
_entity_poly.pdbx_seq_one_letter_code
_entity_poly.pdbx_strand_id
1 'polypeptide(L)'
;MHRSTSAVRRACAVGTTVALVGLTTGLGIMSATAASAVEPVDSTQPVVSEETPAPVDATETPAPTDDPTVPADETPAPAPAEETPAPTPSDDATAPADEPAAPETTAPAAETPAPTAKPTPDVTSKAADATVTIDGAAKVGTLLSAVVTGFDEDSSYKYVWADQDRNVLSKTATYRIDPTDVRKTITVTVTGTLPGATDTTSVTSDATAPVSQTPAFLGEDGKPTKAGADVDHPLELSATAGDAFSYTFRARGFPEPTYKLAYFFDEDAEFNDSPADQLPDGLTFDASTGELSGVTTWSSDWTFAVTATSGTETVTQYVDLTVEAAAPLGVVVFTTDRAGAFDFDDDDTSTRTTWVIDPEGKVYTITMKGDGEGGSVGTEVDGGRPTIKQGGTLVVSGNLVDRYGNEILDENDESIVPTVTSDVASDVIAPDPDLDFFGLVNVTFPHASIHNLTVAAGEFSTSFAVDVQPTAVPAVPGVSTPVAPVPAAAPVTPTNRGGQLAYTGSDATGALPWALGLLVAGAGLIGARTLRRSRAQR
;
A
#
# COMPACT_ATOMS: atom_id res chain seq x y z
N MET A 1 3.79 11.93 -6.74
CA MET A 1 2.57 12.57 -7.31
C MET A 1 1.61 12.95 -6.18
N HIS A 2 1.12 14.19 -6.07
CA HIS A 2 0.13 14.52 -5.03
C HIS A 2 -1.24 13.90 -5.35
N ARG A 3 -1.63 12.87 -4.60
CA ARG A 3 -2.95 12.23 -4.70
C ARG A 3 -4.01 13.17 -4.10
N SER A 4 -5.10 13.39 -4.82
CA SER A 4 -6.09 14.42 -4.48
C SER A 4 -6.93 14.04 -3.25
N THR A 5 -7.24 15.03 -2.40
CA THR A 5 -7.74 14.81 -1.03
C THR A 5 -9.27 14.78 -0.85
N SER A 6 -10.08 14.80 -1.93
CA SER A 6 -11.54 14.69 -1.76
C SER A 6 -11.97 13.23 -1.61
N ALA A 7 -12.80 12.93 -0.60
CA ALA A 7 -13.36 11.59 -0.37
C ALA A 7 -14.10 11.05 -1.61
N VAL A 8 -14.78 11.94 -2.35
CA VAL A 8 -15.43 11.62 -3.62
C VAL A 8 -14.42 11.11 -4.65
N ARG A 9 -13.22 11.69 -4.76
CA ARG A 9 -12.18 11.23 -5.70
C ARG A 9 -11.46 9.96 -5.23
N ARG A 10 -11.42 9.69 -3.92
CA ARG A 10 -10.91 8.43 -3.38
C ARG A 10 -11.88 7.28 -3.63
N ALA A 11 -13.16 7.49 -3.30
CA ALA A 11 -14.23 6.58 -3.67
C ALA A 11 -14.29 6.39 -5.19
N CYS A 12 -14.16 7.46 -5.99
CA CYS A 12 -14.04 7.33 -7.44
C CYS A 12 -12.81 6.51 -7.84
N ALA A 13 -11.63 6.71 -7.24
CA ALA A 13 -10.45 5.91 -7.59
C ALA A 13 -10.72 4.41 -7.38
N VAL A 14 -11.32 4.03 -6.26
CA VAL A 14 -11.74 2.65 -5.94
C VAL A 14 -12.80 2.12 -6.92
N GLY A 15 -13.87 2.89 -7.19
CA GLY A 15 -14.87 2.54 -8.20
C GLY A 15 -14.31 2.52 -9.64
N THR A 16 -13.26 3.30 -9.90
CA THR A 16 -12.51 3.24 -11.17
C THR A 16 -11.64 2.00 -11.19
N THR A 17 -11.12 1.50 -10.07
CA THR A 17 -10.43 0.18 -10.01
C THR A 17 -11.40 -0.94 -10.43
N VAL A 18 -12.65 -0.93 -9.97
CA VAL A 18 -13.66 -1.92 -10.43
C VAL A 18 -13.93 -1.78 -11.93
N ALA A 19 -13.96 -0.56 -12.48
CA ALA A 19 -14.03 -0.34 -13.93
C ALA A 19 -12.72 -0.68 -14.68
N LEU A 20 -11.55 -0.60 -14.03
CA LEU A 20 -10.21 -0.84 -14.57
C LEU A 20 -9.76 -2.30 -14.50
N VAL A 21 -10.30 -3.11 -13.59
CA VAL A 21 -10.05 -4.56 -13.61
C VAL A 21 -10.84 -5.22 -14.77
N GLY A 22 -11.91 -4.56 -15.26
CA GLY A 22 -12.47 -4.82 -16.58
C GLY A 22 -11.55 -4.43 -17.76
N LEU A 23 -10.58 -3.53 -17.56
CA LEU A 23 -9.68 -3.01 -18.61
C LEU A 23 -8.36 -3.81 -18.78
N THR A 24 -7.96 -4.68 -17.85
CA THR A 24 -6.63 -5.34 -17.89
C THR A 24 -6.61 -6.77 -18.45
N THR A 25 -7.74 -7.45 -18.60
CA THR A 25 -7.78 -8.83 -19.13
C THR A 25 -7.70 -8.94 -20.66
N GLY A 26 -7.64 -7.81 -21.37
CA GLY A 26 -7.53 -7.75 -22.85
C GLY A 26 -6.14 -8.04 -23.44
N LEU A 27 -5.05 -7.94 -22.65
CA LEU A 27 -3.68 -8.23 -23.11
C LEU A 27 -3.04 -9.34 -22.27
N GLY A 28 -3.18 -10.58 -22.75
CA GLY A 28 -2.61 -11.75 -22.09
C GLY A 28 -1.08 -11.85 -22.21
N ILE A 29 -0.38 -11.55 -21.11
CA ILE A 29 0.76 -12.37 -20.63
C ILE A 29 0.66 -12.44 -19.10
N MET A 30 0.39 -13.62 -18.53
CA MET A 30 1.13 -14.16 -17.38
C MET A 30 0.80 -15.64 -17.15
N SER A 31 1.68 -16.32 -16.43
CA SER A 31 1.77 -17.80 -16.42
C SER A 31 0.85 -18.45 -15.40
N ALA A 32 0.19 -19.55 -15.80
CA ALA A 32 -0.61 -20.35 -14.88
C ALA A 32 0.26 -21.14 -13.89
N THR A 33 0.09 -20.86 -12.59
CA THR A 33 0.49 -21.77 -11.51
C THR A 33 -0.73 -22.58 -11.08
N ALA A 34 -0.67 -23.90 -11.28
CA ALA A 34 -1.80 -24.79 -11.02
C ALA A 34 -1.87 -25.20 -9.55
N ALA A 35 -2.88 -24.73 -8.82
CA ALA A 35 -3.28 -25.30 -7.54
C ALA A 35 -4.24 -26.48 -7.76
N SER A 36 -3.93 -27.64 -7.18
CA SER A 36 -4.78 -28.84 -7.31
C SER A 36 -5.78 -28.92 -6.16
N ALA A 37 -7.06 -29.11 -6.49
CA ALA A 37 -8.13 -29.23 -5.50
C ALA A 37 -7.97 -30.48 -4.62
N VAL A 38 -8.30 -30.35 -3.34
CA VAL A 38 -8.44 -31.45 -2.36
C VAL A 38 -9.92 -31.55 -1.97
N GLU A 39 -10.46 -32.78 -1.97
CA GLU A 39 -11.88 -33.04 -1.69
C GLU A 39 -12.24 -32.82 -0.20
N PRO A 40 -13.45 -32.33 0.12
CA PRO A 40 -13.89 -32.12 1.49
C PRO A 40 -14.26 -33.44 2.18
N VAL A 41 -13.92 -33.57 3.46
CA VAL A 41 -14.24 -34.75 4.27
C VAL A 41 -15.49 -34.50 5.12
N ASP A 42 -16.45 -35.42 5.02
CA ASP A 42 -17.69 -35.48 5.80
C ASP A 42 -17.42 -35.56 7.32
N SER A 43 -18.18 -34.81 8.12
CA SER A 43 -18.28 -34.95 9.57
C SER A 43 -19.60 -34.41 10.10
N THR A 44 -20.30 -35.21 10.90
CA THR A 44 -21.68 -34.96 11.34
C THR A 44 -21.83 -34.92 12.86
N GLN A 45 -22.85 -34.15 13.32
CA GLN A 45 -23.40 -34.08 14.69
C GLN A 45 -22.64 -33.23 15.74
N PRO A 46 -23.33 -32.76 16.82
CA PRO A 46 -24.66 -32.15 16.84
C PRO A 46 -24.74 -30.88 17.73
N VAL A 47 -25.88 -30.18 17.64
CA VAL A 47 -26.21 -28.95 18.40
C VAL A 47 -26.36 -29.18 19.91
N VAL A 48 -25.85 -28.24 20.72
CA VAL A 48 -26.30 -27.98 22.10
C VAL A 48 -26.64 -26.49 22.21
N SER A 49 -27.79 -26.17 22.77
CA SER A 49 -28.25 -24.81 23.00
C SER A 49 -28.06 -24.42 24.47
N GLU A 50 -27.51 -23.24 24.74
CA GLU A 50 -27.62 -22.56 26.03
C GLU A 50 -28.37 -21.23 25.84
N GLU A 51 -29.35 -20.96 26.70
CA GLU A 51 -30.11 -19.70 26.73
C GLU A 51 -29.30 -18.62 27.46
N THR A 52 -29.21 -17.42 26.87
CA THR A 52 -28.75 -16.21 27.56
C THR A 52 -29.95 -15.27 27.78
N PRO A 53 -30.27 -14.87 29.03
CA PRO A 53 -31.31 -13.90 29.30
C PRO A 53 -30.81 -12.45 29.13
N ALA A 54 -31.64 -11.60 28.52
CA ALA A 54 -31.43 -10.16 28.34
C ALA A 54 -32.09 -9.34 29.48
N PRO A 55 -31.99 -7.99 29.54
CA PRO A 55 -31.30 -7.34 30.67
C PRO A 55 -32.23 -6.62 31.65
N VAL A 56 -31.65 -6.15 32.76
CA VAL A 56 -32.33 -5.26 33.72
C VAL A 56 -32.09 -3.80 33.38
N ASP A 57 -33.16 -3.02 33.52
CA ASP A 57 -33.26 -1.59 33.23
C ASP A 57 -32.68 -0.74 34.37
N ALA A 58 -31.97 0.36 34.04
CA ALA A 58 -31.38 1.27 35.03
C ALA A 58 -31.22 2.69 34.47
N THR A 59 -32.26 3.51 34.70
CA THR A 59 -32.25 4.97 34.55
C THR A 59 -31.26 5.63 35.50
N GLU A 60 -30.42 6.57 35.02
CA GLU A 60 -30.13 7.82 35.74
C GLU A 60 -29.45 8.88 34.86
N THR A 61 -29.84 10.15 35.05
CA THR A 61 -29.23 11.34 34.44
C THR A 61 -28.59 12.18 35.54
N PRO A 62 -27.37 12.69 35.33
CA PRO A 62 -27.12 14.07 35.74
C PRO A 62 -26.24 14.88 34.77
N ALA A 63 -26.46 16.20 34.79
CA ALA A 63 -25.59 17.26 34.27
C ALA A 63 -25.90 18.55 35.08
N PRO A 64 -25.13 19.65 35.00
CA PRO A 64 -23.80 19.88 34.41
C PRO A 64 -22.79 20.37 35.50
N THR A 65 -21.74 21.13 35.12
CA THR A 65 -20.66 21.83 35.91
C THR A 65 -19.27 21.29 35.49
N ASP A 66 -18.25 22.07 35.09
CA ASP A 66 -18.10 23.55 34.98
C ASP A 66 -17.19 23.95 33.78
N ASP A 67 -17.03 25.26 33.54
CA ASP A 67 -16.08 25.91 32.61
C ASP A 67 -14.77 26.29 33.35
N PRO A 68 -13.58 26.32 32.71
CA PRO A 68 -12.91 27.63 32.65
C PRO A 68 -12.03 27.93 31.41
N THR A 69 -12.38 29.04 30.76
CA THR A 69 -11.53 30.24 30.54
C THR A 69 -10.23 30.12 29.71
N VAL A 70 -10.29 30.74 28.52
CA VAL A 70 -9.16 31.14 27.66
C VAL A 70 -8.35 32.31 28.25
N PRO A 71 -7.02 32.38 28.00
CA PRO A 71 -6.32 33.64 27.80
C PRO A 71 -5.80 33.78 26.35
N ALA A 72 -5.76 35.01 25.85
CA ALA A 72 -5.51 35.33 24.45
C ALA A 72 -4.07 35.79 24.15
N ASP A 73 -3.62 35.50 22.92
CA ASP A 73 -2.97 36.42 21.97
C ASP A 73 -1.87 37.38 22.48
N GLU A 74 -0.59 37.04 22.24
CA GLU A 74 0.50 38.02 22.06
C GLU A 74 1.55 37.56 21.01
N THR A 75 1.74 38.37 19.97
CA THR A 75 2.84 38.39 18.98
C THR A 75 2.71 39.75 18.27
N PRO A 76 3.76 40.60 18.08
CA PRO A 76 4.98 40.23 17.34
C PRO A 76 6.32 40.92 17.72
N ALA A 77 7.39 40.47 17.02
CA ALA A 77 8.53 41.23 16.46
C ALA A 77 9.94 40.74 16.90
N PRO A 78 11.00 41.01 16.11
CA PRO A 78 11.14 40.65 14.69
C PRO A 78 12.49 39.94 14.38
N ALA A 79 12.60 39.33 13.19
CA ALA A 79 13.85 38.70 12.72
C ALA A 79 14.91 39.73 12.24
N PRO A 80 16.22 39.42 12.35
CA PRO A 80 17.28 40.14 11.65
C PRO A 80 17.43 39.65 10.19
N ALA A 81 17.89 40.54 9.31
CA ALA A 81 17.90 40.34 7.86
C ALA A 81 19.10 39.52 7.34
N GLU A 82 18.88 38.83 6.22
CA GLU A 82 19.96 38.40 5.31
C GLU A 82 20.45 39.59 4.46
N GLU A 83 21.77 39.75 4.33
CA GLU A 83 22.39 40.58 3.31
C GLU A 83 23.27 39.73 2.39
N THR A 84 23.20 39.99 1.08
CA THR A 84 24.12 39.52 0.04
C THR A 84 24.07 40.53 -1.09
N PRO A 85 25.20 41.12 -1.53
CA PRO A 85 25.73 40.75 -2.85
C PRO A 85 27.26 40.92 -3.07
N ALA A 86 27.91 39.87 -3.64
CA ALA A 86 28.90 39.84 -4.76
C ALA A 86 30.13 40.84 -4.82
N PRO A 87 31.07 40.78 -5.80
CA PRO A 87 31.45 39.74 -6.77
C PRO A 87 32.99 39.40 -6.82
N THR A 88 33.40 38.53 -7.76
CA THR A 88 34.79 38.17 -8.17
C THR A 88 35.53 39.30 -8.93
N PRO A 89 36.88 39.28 -9.04
CA PRO A 89 37.61 38.61 -10.16
C PRO A 89 38.85 37.81 -9.69
N SER A 90 39.19 36.63 -10.24
CA SER A 90 39.70 36.31 -11.60
C SER A 90 41.15 36.74 -11.85
N ASP A 91 42.05 35.76 -11.98
CA ASP A 91 43.14 35.81 -12.97
C ASP A 91 43.58 34.37 -13.36
N ASP A 92 44.05 34.23 -14.60
CA ASP A 92 44.21 32.95 -15.34
C ASP A 92 45.64 32.81 -15.89
N ALA A 93 46.22 31.60 -15.88
CA ALA A 93 47.34 31.19 -16.75
C ALA A 93 47.79 29.71 -16.55
N THR A 94 47.16 28.81 -17.30
CA THR A 94 47.81 27.84 -18.22
C THR A 94 48.79 26.74 -17.69
N ALA A 95 48.49 25.50 -18.11
CA ALA A 95 49.21 24.22 -17.92
C ALA A 95 50.33 24.01 -19.00
N PRO A 96 50.85 22.79 -19.36
CA PRO A 96 50.59 21.41 -18.89
C PRO A 96 51.87 20.55 -18.63
N ALA A 97 51.65 19.23 -18.49
CA ALA A 97 52.61 18.19 -18.09
C ALA A 97 53.48 17.61 -19.22
N ASP A 98 54.48 16.80 -18.85
CA ASP A 98 54.94 15.64 -19.65
C ASP A 98 55.67 14.59 -18.79
N GLU A 99 55.48 13.31 -19.14
CA GLU A 99 56.29 12.11 -18.77
C GLU A 99 57.31 11.86 -19.94
N PRO A 100 58.12 10.77 -20.07
CA PRO A 100 58.48 9.65 -19.19
C PRO A 100 59.98 9.22 -19.20
N ALA A 101 60.27 8.06 -18.58
CA ALA A 101 61.28 7.05 -18.95
C ALA A 101 62.78 7.14 -18.54
N ALA A 102 63.36 5.95 -18.34
CA ALA A 102 64.78 5.61 -18.11
C ALA A 102 65.40 4.99 -19.41
N PRO A 103 66.63 4.41 -19.50
CA PRO A 103 67.65 4.10 -18.48
C PRO A 103 69.15 4.28 -18.93
N GLU A 104 70.07 3.56 -18.26
CA GLU A 104 71.41 3.07 -18.71
C GLU A 104 72.72 3.64 -18.11
N THR A 105 73.80 2.89 -18.32
CA THR A 105 74.96 2.67 -17.42
C THR A 105 76.29 3.16 -18.03
N THR A 106 77.24 3.66 -17.23
CA THR A 106 78.71 3.42 -17.42
C THR A 106 79.58 3.93 -16.26
N ALA A 107 80.68 3.22 -15.98
CA ALA A 107 81.83 3.67 -15.15
C ALA A 107 83.03 3.95 -16.09
N PRO A 108 84.11 4.68 -15.69
CA PRO A 108 85.04 4.34 -14.59
C PRO A 108 85.31 5.57 -13.67
N ALA A 109 86.32 5.70 -12.80
CA ALA A 109 87.56 4.95 -12.53
C ALA A 109 87.94 4.95 -11.03
N ALA A 110 89.25 4.85 -10.69
CA ALA A 110 89.74 4.81 -9.31
C ALA A 110 91.06 5.60 -9.11
N GLU A 111 91.29 6.08 -7.88
CA GLU A 111 92.62 6.35 -7.31
C GLU A 111 92.75 5.67 -5.93
N THR A 112 93.98 5.37 -5.51
CA THR A 112 94.30 4.64 -4.27
C THR A 112 95.74 5.01 -3.86
N PRO A 113 95.99 5.40 -2.59
CA PRO A 113 96.78 4.52 -1.72
C PRO A 113 96.48 4.59 -0.20
N ALA A 114 96.21 3.42 0.40
CA ALA A 114 96.87 2.82 1.59
C ALA A 114 97.14 3.62 2.91
N PRO A 115 97.48 2.95 4.02
CA PRO A 115 96.64 1.99 4.75
C PRO A 115 96.58 2.30 6.27
N THR A 116 95.41 2.32 6.90
CA THR A 116 95.30 2.49 8.36
C THR A 116 94.26 1.59 9.00
N ALA A 117 94.72 0.89 10.06
CA ALA A 117 93.96 0.23 11.13
C ALA A 117 92.71 -0.58 10.73
N LYS A 118 92.81 -1.90 10.93
CA LYS A 118 91.64 -2.77 11.15
C LYS A 118 90.78 -2.14 12.26
N PRO A 119 89.53 -1.69 12.00
CA PRO A 119 88.65 -1.33 13.09
C PRO A 119 88.33 -2.60 13.87
N THR A 120 88.61 -2.58 15.17
CA THR A 120 87.95 -3.49 16.10
C THR A 120 86.45 -3.27 15.93
N PRO A 121 85.63 -4.32 15.71
CA PRO A 121 84.19 -4.13 15.70
C PRO A 121 83.77 -3.72 17.12
N ASP A 122 83.41 -2.46 17.29
CA ASP A 122 82.75 -1.98 18.49
C ASP A 122 81.31 -2.51 18.45
N VAL A 123 81.14 -3.78 18.84
CA VAL A 123 79.83 -4.42 19.00
C VAL A 123 79.22 -3.97 20.33
N THR A 124 79.17 -2.66 20.54
CA THR A 124 78.16 -2.06 21.42
C THR A 124 76.89 -1.94 20.60
N SER A 125 76.25 -3.09 20.32
CA SER A 125 74.88 -3.10 19.82
C SER A 125 74.02 -2.42 20.87
N LYS A 126 73.58 -1.19 20.61
CA LYS A 126 72.48 -0.59 21.38
C LYS A 126 71.34 -1.60 21.29
N ALA A 127 70.97 -2.20 22.42
CA ALA A 127 69.81 -3.09 22.46
C ALA A 127 68.63 -2.34 21.85
N ALA A 128 67.92 -2.99 20.92
CA ALA A 128 66.69 -2.42 20.41
C ALA A 128 65.73 -2.27 21.59
N ASP A 129 65.24 -1.05 21.83
CA ASP A 129 64.27 -0.79 22.88
C ASP A 129 63.04 -1.68 22.60
N ALA A 130 62.66 -2.54 23.56
CA ALA A 130 61.61 -3.52 23.32
C ALA A 130 60.26 -2.83 23.08
N THR A 131 59.50 -3.32 22.10
CA THR A 131 58.22 -2.73 21.69
C THR A 131 57.10 -3.76 21.75
N VAL A 132 55.89 -3.25 22.00
CA VAL A 132 54.64 -4.01 22.05
C VAL A 132 53.62 -3.27 21.20
N THR A 133 53.05 -3.95 20.22
CA THR A 133 51.94 -3.43 19.41
C THR A 133 50.73 -4.36 19.49
N ILE A 134 49.57 -3.84 19.09
CA ILE A 134 48.33 -4.59 19.01
C ILE A 134 48.05 -4.83 17.53
N ASP A 135 47.88 -6.10 17.15
CA ASP A 135 47.31 -6.50 15.87
C ASP A 135 45.81 -6.84 16.04
N GLY A 136 45.02 -6.58 15.00
CA GLY A 136 43.56 -6.70 14.99
C GLY A 136 42.80 -5.38 15.14
N ALA A 137 41.57 -5.35 14.62
CA ALA A 137 40.72 -4.16 14.66
C ALA A 137 40.02 -3.97 16.02
N ALA A 138 39.94 -2.73 16.50
CA ALA A 138 39.17 -2.34 17.68
C ALA A 138 37.66 -2.37 17.38
N LYS A 139 37.09 -3.57 17.36
CA LYS A 139 35.68 -3.84 17.04
C LYS A 139 35.17 -5.02 17.86
N VAL A 140 33.96 -4.91 18.42
CA VAL A 140 33.33 -5.96 19.24
C VAL A 140 33.41 -7.33 18.56
N GLY A 141 33.81 -8.35 19.32
CA GLY A 141 33.91 -9.73 18.85
C GLY A 141 35.15 -10.05 18.03
N THR A 142 35.97 -9.05 17.66
CA THR A 142 37.29 -9.25 17.02
C THR A 142 38.31 -9.78 18.04
N LEU A 143 39.29 -10.55 17.56
CA LEU A 143 40.43 -11.01 18.35
C LEU A 143 41.61 -10.06 18.16
N LEU A 144 42.02 -9.38 19.23
CA LEU A 144 43.28 -8.66 19.30
C LEU A 144 44.42 -9.60 19.68
N SER A 145 45.61 -9.36 19.13
CA SER A 145 46.84 -10.11 19.43
C SER A 145 47.97 -9.17 19.82
N ALA A 146 48.69 -9.48 20.90
CA ALA A 146 49.86 -8.73 21.30
C ALA A 146 51.07 -9.17 20.46
N VAL A 147 51.66 -8.24 19.72
CA VAL A 147 52.88 -8.46 18.94
C VAL A 147 54.04 -7.85 19.70
N VAL A 148 55.09 -8.64 19.94
CA VAL A 148 56.23 -8.29 20.80
C VAL A 148 57.53 -8.36 20.01
N THR A 149 58.40 -7.37 20.16
CA THR A 149 59.75 -7.37 19.55
C THR A 149 60.80 -6.78 20.49
N GLY A 150 62.06 -7.16 20.34
CA GLY A 150 63.18 -6.67 21.15
C GLY A 150 63.33 -7.27 22.55
N PHE A 151 62.41 -8.16 22.96
CA PHE A 151 62.60 -9.05 24.10
C PHE A 151 63.47 -10.26 23.72
N ASP A 152 63.97 -10.99 24.73
CA ASP A 152 64.72 -12.23 24.55
C ASP A 152 63.81 -13.36 24.01
N GLU A 153 64.29 -14.15 23.05
CA GLU A 153 63.50 -15.20 22.39
C GLU A 153 63.09 -16.33 23.34
N ASP A 154 63.90 -16.63 24.36
CA ASP A 154 63.61 -17.63 25.39
C ASP A 154 62.73 -17.07 26.54
N SER A 155 62.26 -15.82 26.44
CA SER A 155 61.53 -15.17 27.53
C SER A 155 60.09 -15.68 27.73
N SER A 156 59.72 -15.92 29.00
CA SER A 156 58.32 -16.19 29.38
C SER A 156 57.52 -14.89 29.51
N TYR A 157 56.62 -14.63 28.56
CA TYR A 157 55.79 -13.43 28.58
C TYR A 157 54.58 -13.52 29.53
N LYS A 158 54.28 -12.42 30.23
CA LYS A 158 53.01 -12.19 30.94
C LYS A 158 52.28 -11.02 30.29
N TYR A 159 51.00 -11.22 30.00
CA TYR A 159 50.15 -10.23 29.33
C TYR A 159 49.12 -9.66 30.31
N VAL A 160 48.82 -8.37 30.18
CA VAL A 160 47.69 -7.72 30.85
C VAL A 160 47.04 -6.79 29.83
N TRP A 161 45.85 -7.17 29.34
CA TRP A 161 44.98 -6.31 28.54
C TRP A 161 44.16 -5.44 29.49
N ALA A 162 44.07 -4.14 29.21
CA ALA A 162 43.31 -3.21 30.02
C ALA A 162 42.58 -2.16 29.18
N ASP A 163 41.44 -1.69 29.69
CA ASP A 163 40.74 -0.53 29.15
C ASP A 163 41.41 0.80 29.55
N GLN A 164 40.88 1.91 29.03
CA GLN A 164 41.30 3.29 29.33
C GLN A 164 41.35 3.62 30.84
N ASP A 165 40.49 2.98 31.64
CA ASP A 165 40.37 3.17 33.10
C ASP A 165 41.31 2.21 33.88
N ARG A 166 42.10 1.42 33.15
CA ARG A 166 43.04 0.39 33.62
C ARG A 166 42.38 -0.83 34.26
N ASN A 167 41.10 -1.09 33.98
CA ASN A 167 40.44 -2.34 34.37
C ASN A 167 41.03 -3.49 33.56
N VAL A 168 41.37 -4.60 34.21
CA VAL A 168 41.98 -5.76 33.53
C VAL A 168 40.90 -6.55 32.77
N LEU A 169 41.00 -6.57 31.45
CA LEU A 169 40.10 -7.29 30.55
C LEU A 169 40.54 -8.75 30.35
N SER A 170 41.85 -8.99 30.23
CA SER A 170 42.41 -10.34 30.04
C SER A 170 43.90 -10.42 30.44
N LYS A 171 44.41 -11.64 30.59
CA LYS A 171 45.83 -11.95 30.86
C LYS A 171 46.46 -12.95 29.87
N THR A 172 45.78 -13.22 28.75
CA THR A 172 46.27 -14.09 27.66
C THR A 172 47.00 -13.28 26.59
N ALA A 173 47.78 -13.94 25.72
CA ALA A 173 48.49 -13.28 24.62
C ALA A 173 47.56 -12.62 23.58
N THR A 174 46.32 -13.10 23.51
CA THR A 174 45.24 -12.55 22.69
C THR A 174 44.06 -12.15 23.57
N TYR A 175 43.20 -11.26 23.07
CA TYR A 175 41.97 -10.85 23.75
C TYR A 175 40.82 -10.69 22.75
N ARG A 176 39.67 -11.30 23.03
CA ARG A 176 38.48 -11.13 22.19
C ARG A 176 37.61 -10.03 22.79
N ILE A 177 37.40 -8.96 22.03
CA ILE A 177 36.74 -7.73 22.52
C ILE A 177 35.30 -8.02 22.93
N ASP A 178 34.97 -7.71 24.18
CA ASP A 178 33.63 -7.88 24.75
C ASP A 178 32.69 -6.72 24.34
N PRO A 179 31.37 -6.95 24.18
CA PRO A 179 30.41 -5.87 23.95
C PRO A 179 30.36 -4.78 25.02
N THR A 180 30.88 -5.02 26.23
CA THR A 180 30.96 -4.02 27.31
C THR A 180 32.12 -3.03 27.16
N ASP A 181 33.04 -3.25 26.20
CA ASP A 181 34.18 -2.37 25.94
C ASP A 181 33.97 -1.39 24.79
N VAL A 182 32.77 -1.34 24.19
CA VAL A 182 32.38 -0.35 23.19
C VAL A 182 32.65 1.08 23.67
N ARG A 183 33.14 1.94 22.77
CA ARG A 183 33.62 3.31 23.03
C ARG A 183 34.94 3.41 23.82
N LYS A 184 35.43 2.37 24.48
CA LYS A 184 36.70 2.41 25.21
C LYS A 184 37.90 2.20 24.28
N THR A 185 39.07 2.71 24.65
CA THR A 185 40.34 2.29 24.05
C THR A 185 40.96 1.13 24.84
N ILE A 186 41.68 0.24 24.15
CA ILE A 186 42.33 -0.93 24.74
C ILE A 186 43.85 -0.77 24.67
N THR A 187 44.55 -1.20 25.70
CA THR A 187 46.02 -1.33 25.74
C THR A 187 46.41 -2.75 26.15
N VAL A 188 47.63 -3.17 25.80
CA VAL A 188 48.25 -4.37 26.37
C VAL A 188 49.60 -4.05 26.97
N THR A 189 49.80 -4.48 28.22
CA THR A 189 51.11 -4.45 28.89
C THR A 189 51.69 -5.85 28.86
N VAL A 190 52.88 -5.99 28.29
CA VAL A 190 53.64 -7.25 28.28
C VAL A 190 54.83 -7.12 29.21
N THR A 191 55.03 -8.12 30.05
CA THR A 191 56.21 -8.26 30.91
C THR A 191 57.04 -9.46 30.47
N GLY A 192 58.30 -9.22 30.14
CA GLY A 192 59.28 -10.20 29.67
C GLY A 192 60.70 -9.77 30.02
N THR A 193 61.70 -10.50 29.55
CA THR A 193 63.13 -10.24 29.82
C THR A 193 63.79 -9.63 28.59
N LEU A 194 64.62 -8.60 28.79
CA LEU A 194 65.41 -8.02 27.69
C LEU A 194 66.66 -8.87 27.42
N PRO A 195 67.20 -8.88 26.19
CA PRO A 195 68.42 -9.62 25.86
C PRO A 195 69.58 -9.27 26.80
N GLY A 196 70.12 -10.28 27.49
CA GLY A 196 71.21 -10.12 28.46
C GLY A 196 70.83 -9.54 29.84
N ALA A 197 69.56 -9.27 30.10
CA ALA A 197 69.06 -8.88 31.42
C ALA A 197 68.67 -10.10 32.27
N THR A 198 68.74 -9.97 33.61
CA THR A 198 68.21 -10.98 34.55
C THR A 198 66.82 -10.65 35.07
N ASP A 199 66.43 -9.38 35.05
CA ASP A 199 65.16 -8.87 35.56
C ASP A 199 64.15 -8.65 34.44
N THR A 200 62.85 -8.81 34.75
CA THR A 200 61.78 -8.58 33.78
C THR A 200 61.44 -7.09 33.65
N THR A 201 61.26 -6.64 32.41
CA THR A 201 60.78 -5.29 32.05
C THR A 201 59.34 -5.37 31.56
N SER A 202 58.52 -4.37 31.90
CA SER A 202 57.15 -4.22 31.39
C SER A 202 57.09 -3.12 30.33
N VAL A 203 56.52 -3.42 29.17
CA VAL A 203 56.27 -2.47 28.07
C VAL A 203 54.77 -2.47 27.78
N THR A 204 54.18 -1.28 27.63
CA THR A 204 52.77 -1.09 27.29
C THR A 204 52.67 -0.60 25.84
N SER A 205 51.71 -1.13 25.08
CA SER A 205 51.41 -0.67 23.73
C SER A 205 50.84 0.74 23.71
N ASP A 206 50.85 1.38 22.53
CA ASP A 206 49.90 2.45 22.25
C ASP A 206 48.45 1.94 22.43
N ALA A 207 47.54 2.88 22.70
CA ALA A 207 46.12 2.57 22.82
C ALA A 207 45.48 2.38 21.44
N THR A 208 44.53 1.44 21.34
CA THR A 208 43.73 1.30 20.12
C THR A 208 42.85 2.53 19.88
N ALA A 209 42.32 2.66 18.67
CA ALA A 209 41.11 3.45 18.46
C ALA A 209 39.96 2.98 19.39
N PRO A 210 38.97 3.83 19.71
CA PRO A 210 37.78 3.42 20.45
C PRO A 210 37.09 2.21 19.81
N VAL A 211 36.69 1.23 20.62
CA VAL A 211 36.04 0.01 20.15
C VAL A 211 34.72 0.32 19.45
N SER A 212 34.68 -0.01 18.16
CA SER A 212 33.52 0.08 17.28
C SER A 212 32.54 -1.09 17.46
N GLN A 213 31.29 -0.87 17.07
CA GLN A 213 30.23 -1.87 17.09
C GLN A 213 29.39 -1.77 15.80
N THR A 214 29.27 -2.89 15.08
CA THR A 214 28.40 -2.99 13.89
C THR A 214 26.96 -2.59 14.22
N PRO A 215 26.30 -1.79 13.36
CA PRO A 215 24.94 -1.41 13.61
C PRO A 215 24.00 -2.61 13.56
N ALA A 216 22.94 -2.57 14.37
CA ALA A 216 21.86 -3.54 14.32
C ALA A 216 20.56 -2.91 14.83
N PHE A 217 19.48 -3.08 14.07
CA PHE A 217 18.14 -2.72 14.52
C PHE A 217 17.72 -3.55 15.73
N LEU A 218 16.92 -2.95 16.61
CA LEU A 218 16.47 -3.50 17.89
C LEU A 218 14.96 -3.74 17.84
N GLY A 219 14.51 -4.84 18.44
CA GLY A 219 13.10 -5.05 18.73
C GLY A 219 12.65 -4.24 19.96
N GLU A 220 11.36 -4.34 20.29
CA GLU A 220 10.78 -3.71 21.49
C GLU A 220 11.49 -4.11 22.80
N ASP A 221 12.06 -5.32 22.84
CA ASP A 221 12.82 -5.87 23.97
C ASP A 221 14.25 -5.29 24.11
N GLY A 222 14.62 -4.34 23.25
CA GLY A 222 15.93 -3.68 23.20
C GLY A 222 17.08 -4.56 22.70
N LYS A 223 16.80 -5.78 22.21
CA LYS A 223 17.82 -6.70 21.65
C LYS A 223 17.79 -6.64 20.12
N PRO A 224 18.89 -7.05 19.44
CA PRO A 224 18.93 -7.12 17.99
C PRO A 224 17.79 -7.97 17.42
N THR A 225 17.02 -7.38 16.50
CA THR A 225 15.95 -8.09 15.79
C THR A 225 16.42 -8.58 14.41
N LYS A 226 15.64 -9.48 13.83
CA LYS A 226 15.72 -9.90 12.42
C LYS A 226 14.48 -9.51 11.61
N ALA A 227 13.44 -8.96 12.25
CA ALA A 227 12.25 -8.46 11.54
C ALA A 227 12.68 -7.38 10.54
N GLY A 228 12.27 -7.49 9.28
CA GLY A 228 12.70 -6.60 8.20
C GLY A 228 14.17 -6.69 7.81
N ALA A 229 14.96 -7.63 8.31
CA ALA A 229 16.38 -7.76 7.93
C ALA A 229 16.58 -8.33 6.50
N ASP A 230 15.50 -8.73 5.85
CA ASP A 230 15.44 -9.30 4.50
C ASP A 230 14.13 -8.85 3.82
N VAL A 231 14.11 -8.76 2.50
CA VAL A 231 12.97 -8.26 1.72
C VAL A 231 11.82 -9.27 1.65
N ASP A 232 12.11 -10.58 1.72
CA ASP A 232 11.10 -11.63 1.74
C ASP A 232 10.38 -11.72 3.12
N HIS A 233 10.94 -11.06 4.14
CA HIS A 233 10.46 -11.05 5.53
C HIS A 233 10.52 -9.63 6.13
N PRO A 234 9.69 -8.70 5.65
CA PRO A 234 9.67 -7.31 6.10
C PRO A 234 9.32 -7.18 7.59
N LEU A 235 9.49 -5.97 8.12
CA LEU A 235 8.93 -5.59 9.41
C LEU A 235 7.46 -5.21 9.18
N GLU A 236 6.56 -6.10 9.59
CA GLU A 236 5.12 -5.85 9.60
C GLU A 236 4.77 -4.74 10.60
N LEU A 237 4.13 -3.67 10.14
CA LEU A 237 3.52 -2.61 10.93
C LEU A 237 2.05 -2.43 10.51
N SER A 238 1.19 -2.05 11.46
CA SER A 238 -0.20 -1.74 11.15
C SER A 238 -0.65 -0.40 11.75
N ALA A 239 -1.56 0.26 11.04
CA ALA A 239 -2.19 1.51 11.44
C ALA A 239 -3.68 1.52 11.03
N THR A 240 -4.47 2.43 11.58
CA THR A 240 -5.87 2.65 11.19
C THR A 240 -6.04 4.05 10.62
N ALA A 241 -6.79 4.19 9.52
CA ALA A 241 -7.02 5.47 8.87
C ALA A 241 -7.62 6.52 9.83
N GLY A 242 -6.96 7.66 9.91
CA GLY A 242 -7.36 8.79 10.77
C GLY A 242 -6.91 8.72 12.22
N ASP A 243 -6.28 7.63 12.65
CA ASP A 243 -5.67 7.52 13.97
C ASP A 243 -4.21 8.02 13.95
N ALA A 244 -3.71 8.43 15.11
CA ALA A 244 -2.33 8.89 15.26
C ALA A 244 -1.37 7.70 15.32
N PHE A 245 -0.42 7.67 14.38
CA PHE A 245 0.61 6.64 14.30
C PHE A 245 1.98 7.20 14.74
N SER A 246 2.75 6.40 15.47
CA SER A 246 4.17 6.64 15.77
C SER A 246 4.90 5.32 15.94
N TYR A 247 6.01 5.16 15.23
CA TYR A 247 6.93 4.03 15.37
C TYR A 247 8.37 4.54 15.35
N THR A 248 9.17 4.18 16.36
CA THR A 248 10.60 4.57 16.41
C THR A 248 11.50 3.42 16.00
N PHE A 249 12.14 3.54 14.84
CA PHE A 249 13.24 2.68 14.41
C PHE A 249 14.43 2.89 15.34
N ARG A 250 14.88 1.82 16.00
CA ARG A 250 15.99 1.87 16.96
C ARG A 250 17.12 0.98 16.49
N ALA A 251 18.31 1.54 16.31
CA ALA A 251 19.53 0.80 16.07
C ALA A 251 20.54 1.05 17.21
N ARG A 252 21.29 0.00 17.58
CA ARG A 252 22.55 0.16 18.31
C ARG A 252 23.70 0.25 17.31
N GLY A 253 24.84 0.80 17.72
CA GLY A 253 26.08 0.83 16.96
C GLY A 253 27.13 1.73 17.64
N PHE A 254 28.38 1.66 17.19
CA PHE A 254 29.38 2.68 17.51
C PHE A 254 30.37 2.87 16.35
N PRO A 255 30.54 4.09 15.78
CA PRO A 255 29.88 5.37 16.14
C PRO A 255 28.34 5.35 16.17
N GLU A 256 27.72 6.33 16.83
CA GLU A 256 26.27 6.35 17.02
C GLU A 256 25.54 6.29 15.66
N PRO A 257 24.54 5.39 15.48
CA PRO A 257 23.87 5.23 14.20
C PRO A 257 23.12 6.49 13.76
N THR A 258 23.17 6.77 12.46
CA THR A 258 22.31 7.76 11.79
C THR A 258 21.31 7.04 10.88
N TYR A 259 20.08 7.53 10.81
CA TYR A 259 19.01 6.91 10.00
C TYR A 259 18.77 7.64 8.68
N LYS A 260 18.29 6.91 7.68
CA LYS A 260 17.70 7.46 6.44
C LYS A 260 16.62 6.52 5.91
N LEU A 261 15.58 7.06 5.27
CA LEU A 261 14.73 6.27 4.38
C LEU A 261 15.55 5.74 3.18
N ALA A 262 15.14 4.59 2.68
CA ALA A 262 15.60 3.95 1.46
C ALA A 262 14.39 3.29 0.78
N TYR A 263 14.53 2.98 -0.51
CA TYR A 263 13.48 2.28 -1.25
C TYR A 263 13.33 0.83 -0.76
N PHE A 264 12.12 0.27 -0.89
CA PHE A 264 11.91 -1.16 -0.63
C PHE A 264 12.58 -2.02 -1.71
N PHE A 265 12.38 -1.67 -2.99
CA PHE A 265 13.15 -2.21 -4.12
C PHE A 265 14.03 -1.12 -4.73
N ASP A 266 15.30 -1.40 -5.02
CA ASP A 266 16.22 -0.40 -5.59
C ASP A 266 15.75 0.15 -6.97
N GLU A 267 14.89 -0.58 -7.69
CA GLU A 267 14.28 -0.15 -8.96
C GLU A 267 13.18 0.92 -8.80
N ASP A 268 12.61 1.09 -7.60
CA ASP A 268 11.63 2.14 -7.31
C ASP A 268 12.22 3.55 -7.50
N ALA A 269 13.56 3.67 -7.47
CA ALA A 269 14.31 4.88 -7.76
C ALA A 269 14.16 5.40 -9.21
N GLU A 270 13.66 4.57 -10.13
CA GLU A 270 13.34 5.00 -11.50
C GLU A 270 11.96 5.67 -11.61
N PHE A 271 11.08 5.45 -10.63
CA PHE A 271 9.68 5.90 -10.63
C PHE A 271 9.37 7.00 -9.61
N ASN A 272 10.26 7.23 -8.63
CA ASN A 272 10.07 8.16 -7.52
C ASN A 272 11.24 9.16 -7.41
N ASP A 273 10.97 10.38 -6.97
CA ASP A 273 12.00 11.40 -6.75
C ASP A 273 12.76 11.17 -5.43
N SER A 274 12.11 10.53 -4.46
CA SER A 274 12.66 10.22 -3.13
C SER A 274 12.00 8.99 -2.50
N PRO A 275 12.70 8.22 -1.63
CA PRO A 275 12.08 7.20 -0.78
C PRO A 275 10.94 7.72 0.11
N ALA A 276 10.89 9.04 0.36
CA ALA A 276 9.78 9.66 1.08
C ALA A 276 8.44 9.59 0.30
N ASP A 277 8.48 9.41 -1.02
CA ASP A 277 7.26 9.26 -1.85
C ASP A 277 6.57 7.90 -1.64
N GLN A 278 7.24 6.92 -1.00
CA GLN A 278 6.68 5.63 -0.62
C GLN A 278 5.98 5.64 0.76
N LEU A 279 6.00 6.76 1.50
CA LEU A 279 5.29 6.87 2.76
C LEU A 279 3.80 7.21 2.56
N PRO A 280 2.90 6.75 3.44
CA PRO A 280 1.50 7.16 3.41
C PRO A 280 1.34 8.69 3.53
N ASP A 281 0.49 9.28 2.70
CA ASP A 281 0.13 10.70 2.75
C ASP A 281 -0.29 11.10 4.18
N GLY A 282 0.54 11.91 4.85
CA GLY A 282 0.32 12.38 6.23
C GLY A 282 1.19 11.72 7.31
N LEU A 283 2.02 10.73 6.96
CA LEU A 283 3.14 10.28 7.79
C LEU A 283 4.45 10.98 7.39
N THR A 284 5.37 11.12 8.35
CA THR A 284 6.68 11.74 8.16
C THR A 284 7.76 10.99 8.93
N PHE A 285 8.96 10.88 8.36
CA PHE A 285 10.11 10.24 8.99
C PHE A 285 11.15 11.28 9.44
N ASP A 286 11.40 11.36 10.74
CA ASP A 286 12.50 12.13 11.32
C ASP A 286 13.78 11.29 11.37
N ALA A 287 14.68 11.55 10.41
CA ALA A 287 15.98 10.89 10.31
C ALA A 287 16.93 11.15 11.51
N SER A 288 16.65 12.17 12.35
CA SER A 288 17.47 12.47 13.54
C SER A 288 17.11 11.61 14.76
N THR A 289 15.86 11.14 14.84
CA THR A 289 15.36 10.29 15.93
C THR A 289 15.06 8.85 15.50
N GLY A 290 14.86 8.62 14.20
CA GLY A 290 14.35 7.37 13.65
C GLY A 290 12.84 7.22 13.82
N GLU A 291 12.09 8.29 14.09
CA GLU A 291 10.63 8.22 14.27
C GLU A 291 9.87 8.40 12.95
N LEU A 292 9.02 7.42 12.61
CA LEU A 292 7.95 7.57 11.63
C LEU A 292 6.66 7.92 12.38
N SER A 293 6.11 9.11 12.17
CA SER A 293 4.87 9.53 12.84
C SER A 293 4.00 10.47 12.00
N GLY A 294 2.71 10.53 12.36
CA GLY A 294 1.71 11.39 11.72
C GLY A 294 0.29 10.84 11.79
N VAL A 295 -0.54 11.26 10.83
CA VAL A 295 -1.91 10.77 10.64
C VAL A 295 -2.15 10.60 9.14
N THR A 296 -2.25 9.35 8.67
CA THR A 296 -2.74 9.03 7.32
C THR A 296 -4.25 8.85 7.34
N THR A 297 -4.91 9.11 6.21
CA THR A 297 -6.36 8.91 6.01
C THR A 297 -6.65 7.97 4.84
N TRP A 298 -5.62 7.35 4.26
CA TRP A 298 -5.72 6.49 3.09
C TRP A 298 -5.39 5.05 3.50
N SER A 299 -6.34 4.12 3.33
CA SER A 299 -6.08 2.70 3.53
C SER A 299 -5.39 2.08 2.32
N SER A 300 -4.29 1.39 2.56
CA SER A 300 -3.45 0.71 1.57
C SER A 300 -2.28 0.08 2.32
N ASP A 301 -1.64 -0.90 1.70
CA ASP A 301 -0.29 -1.33 2.07
C ASP A 301 0.75 -0.35 1.51
N TRP A 302 1.86 -0.20 2.23
CA TRP A 302 2.94 0.73 1.90
C TRP A 302 4.29 0.12 2.26
N THR A 303 5.12 -0.11 1.25
CA THR A 303 6.43 -0.73 1.40
C THR A 303 7.55 0.31 1.28
N PHE A 304 8.46 0.32 2.25
CA PHE A 304 9.65 1.19 2.27
C PHE A 304 10.77 0.57 3.11
N ALA A 305 11.96 1.18 3.11
CA ALA A 305 13.05 0.72 3.96
C ALA A 305 13.65 1.85 4.82
N VAL A 306 14.24 1.47 5.96
CA VAL A 306 15.04 2.36 6.81
C VAL A 306 16.46 1.81 6.91
N THR A 307 17.44 2.64 6.62
CA THR A 307 18.86 2.33 6.80
C THR A 307 19.39 2.94 8.08
N ALA A 308 20.25 2.20 8.79
CA ALA A 308 20.99 2.69 9.95
C ALA A 308 22.50 2.54 9.69
N THR A 309 23.22 3.66 9.67
CA THR A 309 24.66 3.72 9.37
C THR A 309 25.48 4.11 10.60
N SER A 310 26.46 3.27 10.97
CA SER A 310 27.40 3.48 12.08
C SER A 310 28.83 3.41 11.53
N GLY A 311 29.46 4.57 11.38
CA GLY A 311 30.78 4.68 10.74
C GLY A 311 30.70 4.36 9.25
N THR A 312 31.36 3.28 8.81
CA THR A 312 31.33 2.80 7.41
C THR A 312 30.43 1.58 7.21
N GLU A 313 29.70 1.15 8.24
CA GLU A 313 28.82 -0.02 8.17
C GLU A 313 27.36 0.45 8.17
N THR A 314 26.55 -0.12 7.29
CA THR A 314 25.12 0.16 7.15
C THR A 314 24.34 -1.16 7.25
N VAL A 315 23.18 -1.11 7.90
CA VAL A 315 22.16 -2.17 7.86
C VAL A 315 20.84 -1.56 7.41
N THR A 316 20.03 -2.37 6.72
CA THR A 316 18.70 -2.00 6.23
C THR A 316 17.63 -2.77 7.01
N GLN A 317 16.49 -2.13 7.23
CA GLN A 317 15.26 -2.75 7.70
C GLN A 317 14.15 -2.43 6.69
N TYR A 318 13.70 -3.44 5.96
CA TYR A 318 12.54 -3.42 5.08
C TYR A 318 11.27 -3.42 5.92
N VAL A 319 10.25 -2.69 5.48
CA VAL A 319 9.02 -2.45 6.23
C VAL A 319 7.83 -2.62 5.30
N ASP A 320 6.82 -3.31 5.79
CA ASP A 320 5.49 -3.30 5.22
C ASP A 320 4.55 -2.64 6.23
N LEU A 321 3.73 -1.69 5.76
CA LEU A 321 2.84 -0.90 6.60
C LEU A 321 1.43 -0.96 6.02
N THR A 322 0.63 -1.88 6.54
CA THR A 322 -0.81 -1.95 6.26
C THR A 322 -1.54 -0.84 7.01
N VAL A 323 -2.16 0.07 6.27
CA VAL A 323 -3.08 1.06 6.81
C VAL A 323 -4.49 0.55 6.59
N GLU A 324 -5.15 0.13 7.65
CA GLU A 324 -6.53 -0.34 7.64
C GLU A 324 -7.53 0.81 7.46
N ALA A 325 -8.68 0.51 6.87
CA ALA A 325 -9.82 1.43 6.86
C ALA A 325 -10.31 1.72 8.31
N ALA A 326 -10.87 2.91 8.53
CA ALA A 326 -11.48 3.24 9.80
C ALA A 326 -12.84 2.52 9.97
N ALA A 327 -13.49 2.69 11.12
CA ALA A 327 -14.82 2.16 11.36
C ALA A 327 -15.82 2.54 10.23
N PRO A 328 -16.68 1.60 9.77
CA PRO A 328 -17.60 1.86 8.66
C PRO A 328 -18.54 3.02 8.93
N LEU A 329 -18.70 3.89 7.92
CA LEU A 329 -19.64 4.99 7.90
C LEU A 329 -20.94 4.59 7.16
N GLY A 330 -20.81 3.91 6.02
CA GLY A 330 -21.94 3.44 5.24
C GLY A 330 -21.57 3.03 3.82
N VAL A 331 -22.57 2.94 2.93
CA VAL A 331 -22.36 2.43 1.56
C VAL A 331 -22.19 3.60 0.60
N VAL A 332 -21.05 3.73 -0.06
CA VAL A 332 -20.97 4.60 -1.25
C VAL A 332 -21.51 3.82 -2.44
N VAL A 333 -22.37 4.44 -3.26
CA VAL A 333 -23.02 3.79 -4.41
C VAL A 333 -22.52 4.40 -5.70
N PHE A 334 -22.20 3.57 -6.69
CA PHE A 334 -21.95 3.98 -8.06
C PHE A 334 -23.07 3.49 -8.95
N THR A 335 -23.55 4.33 -9.85
CA THR A 335 -24.53 3.90 -10.85
C THR A 335 -24.38 4.63 -12.18
N THR A 336 -24.63 3.92 -13.28
CA THR A 336 -24.50 4.43 -14.66
C THR A 336 -25.49 3.70 -15.57
N ASP A 337 -25.79 4.26 -16.75
CA ASP A 337 -26.61 3.55 -17.76
C ASP A 337 -25.85 2.35 -18.31
N ARG A 338 -26.44 1.15 -18.28
CA ARG A 338 -25.85 -0.06 -18.86
C ARG A 338 -25.57 0.14 -20.36
N ALA A 339 -26.41 0.91 -21.05
CA ALA A 339 -26.27 1.18 -22.47
C ALA A 339 -24.98 1.96 -22.75
N GLY A 340 -23.94 1.22 -23.12
CA GLY A 340 -22.60 1.77 -23.23
C GLY A 340 -21.98 2.10 -21.87
N ALA A 341 -22.13 1.24 -20.85
CA ALA A 341 -21.29 1.27 -19.64
C ALA A 341 -19.89 0.69 -19.88
N PHE A 342 -19.78 -0.30 -20.77
CA PHE A 342 -18.57 -1.12 -20.99
C PHE A 342 -18.07 -1.12 -22.44
N ASP A 343 -18.54 -0.14 -23.23
CA ASP A 343 -18.05 0.15 -24.58
C ASP A 343 -16.72 0.93 -24.43
N PHE A 344 -15.57 0.29 -24.66
CA PHE A 344 -14.25 0.86 -24.41
C PHE A 344 -13.36 0.79 -25.67
N ASP A 345 -13.96 0.88 -26.86
CA ASP A 345 -13.20 0.98 -28.10
C ASP A 345 -12.30 2.24 -28.07
N ASP A 346 -11.08 2.14 -28.60
CA ASP A 346 -10.13 3.28 -28.64
C ASP A 346 -10.71 4.49 -29.40
N ASP A 347 -11.62 4.24 -30.35
CA ASP A 347 -12.37 5.24 -31.13
C ASP A 347 -13.61 5.82 -30.38
N ASP A 348 -13.82 5.50 -29.09
CA ASP A 348 -15.00 5.98 -28.35
C ASP A 348 -15.00 7.52 -28.23
N THR A 349 -16.11 8.11 -28.66
CA THR A 349 -16.40 9.55 -28.55
C THR A 349 -17.75 9.82 -27.85
N SER A 350 -18.34 8.76 -27.29
CA SER A 350 -19.60 8.78 -26.54
C SER A 350 -19.48 9.64 -25.27
N THR A 351 -20.63 9.98 -24.70
CA THR A 351 -20.71 10.70 -23.43
C THR A 351 -21.49 9.87 -22.44
N ARG A 352 -20.80 9.43 -21.39
CA ARG A 352 -21.33 8.65 -20.27
C ARG A 352 -21.68 9.57 -19.12
N THR A 353 -22.76 9.26 -18.41
CA THR A 353 -23.08 9.92 -17.14
C THR A 353 -23.14 8.86 -16.05
N THR A 354 -22.27 9.01 -15.05
CA THR A 354 -22.19 8.16 -13.87
C THR A 354 -22.53 9.02 -12.66
N TRP A 355 -23.19 8.43 -11.68
CA TRP A 355 -23.53 9.08 -10.42
C TRP A 355 -22.85 8.34 -9.27
N VAL A 356 -22.22 9.11 -8.39
CA VAL A 356 -21.74 8.64 -7.09
C VAL A 356 -22.70 9.17 -6.05
N ILE A 357 -23.20 8.29 -5.19
CA ILE A 357 -24.02 8.67 -4.04
C ILE A 357 -23.23 8.32 -2.78
N ASP A 358 -22.88 9.33 -1.99
CA ASP A 358 -22.15 9.11 -0.74
C ASP A 358 -23.04 8.48 0.36
N PRO A 359 -22.47 8.00 1.48
CA PRO A 359 -23.24 7.39 2.57
C PRO A 359 -24.33 8.28 3.18
N GLU A 360 -24.29 9.60 2.98
CA GLU A 360 -25.33 10.53 3.45
C GLU A 360 -26.45 10.73 2.41
N GLY A 361 -26.36 10.08 1.25
CA GLY A 361 -27.33 10.17 0.15
C GLY A 361 -27.08 11.34 -0.80
N LYS A 362 -25.95 12.05 -0.69
CA LYS A 362 -25.63 13.18 -1.57
C LYS A 362 -25.06 12.67 -2.89
N VAL A 363 -25.64 13.18 -3.99
CA VAL A 363 -25.30 12.79 -5.36
C VAL A 363 -24.20 13.69 -5.93
N TYR A 364 -23.23 13.08 -6.60
CA TYR A 364 -22.25 13.73 -7.47
C TYR A 364 -22.43 13.19 -8.88
N THR A 365 -22.61 14.07 -9.86
CA THR A 365 -22.76 13.69 -11.27
C THR A 365 -21.42 13.80 -11.98
N ILE A 366 -20.96 12.71 -12.58
CA ILE A 366 -19.72 12.62 -13.34
C ILE A 366 -20.08 12.37 -14.80
N THR A 367 -19.79 13.35 -15.66
CA THR A 367 -19.95 13.21 -17.11
C THR A 367 -18.58 12.96 -17.72
N MET A 368 -18.37 11.75 -18.26
CA MET A 368 -17.15 11.38 -18.96
C MET A 368 -17.40 11.34 -20.46
N LYS A 369 -16.44 11.81 -21.25
CA LYS A 369 -16.50 11.76 -22.71
C LYS A 369 -15.20 11.17 -23.26
N GLY A 370 -15.30 10.13 -24.08
CA GLY A 370 -14.16 9.60 -24.84
C GLY A 370 -13.62 10.64 -25.83
N ASP A 371 -12.30 10.65 -26.05
CA ASP A 371 -11.64 11.53 -27.01
C ASP A 371 -11.40 10.90 -28.39
N GLY A 372 -11.57 9.58 -28.51
CA GLY A 372 -11.29 8.81 -29.73
C GLY A 372 -9.81 8.47 -29.95
N GLU A 373 -8.99 8.58 -28.90
CA GLU A 373 -7.57 8.15 -28.89
C GLU A 373 -7.28 7.21 -27.69
N GLY A 374 -8.30 6.47 -27.22
CA GLY A 374 -8.24 5.63 -26.01
C GLY A 374 -8.28 6.41 -24.68
N GLY A 375 -8.43 7.74 -24.74
CA GLY A 375 -8.53 8.60 -23.56
C GLY A 375 -9.96 9.05 -23.26
N SER A 376 -10.14 9.72 -22.12
CA SER A 376 -11.42 10.35 -21.77
C SER A 376 -11.25 11.60 -20.92
N VAL A 377 -12.17 12.55 -21.09
CA VAL A 377 -12.25 13.80 -20.31
C VAL A 377 -13.50 13.77 -19.45
N GLY A 378 -13.29 13.81 -18.13
CA GLY A 378 -14.36 13.87 -17.13
C GLY A 378 -14.67 15.29 -16.64
N THR A 379 -15.93 15.54 -16.32
CA THR A 379 -16.38 16.70 -15.53
C THR A 379 -17.22 16.22 -14.35
N GLU A 380 -16.92 16.74 -13.16
CA GLU A 380 -17.54 16.40 -11.88
C GLU A 380 -18.42 17.59 -11.45
N VAL A 381 -19.69 17.34 -11.12
CA VAL A 381 -20.66 18.35 -10.70
C VAL A 381 -21.35 17.90 -9.41
N ASP A 382 -21.31 18.76 -8.39
CA ASP A 382 -22.04 18.53 -7.13
C ASP A 382 -23.56 18.56 -7.39
N GLY A 383 -24.27 17.55 -6.92
CA GLY A 383 -25.70 17.34 -7.12
C GLY A 383 -26.04 16.61 -8.41
N GLY A 384 -27.30 16.80 -8.84
CA GLY A 384 -27.93 16.03 -9.91
C GLY A 384 -28.79 14.89 -9.37
N ARG A 385 -29.10 13.93 -10.25
CA ARG A 385 -29.96 12.79 -9.95
C ARG A 385 -29.71 11.66 -10.96
N PRO A 386 -29.55 10.40 -10.53
CA PRO A 386 -29.58 9.25 -11.44
C PRO A 386 -30.82 9.28 -12.32
N THR A 387 -30.62 9.24 -13.64
CA THR A 387 -31.69 9.49 -14.62
C THR A 387 -31.59 8.48 -15.74
N ILE A 388 -32.69 7.82 -16.08
CA ILE A 388 -32.75 6.77 -17.10
C ILE A 388 -34.06 6.87 -17.91
N LYS A 389 -34.09 6.30 -19.12
CA LYS A 389 -35.35 6.17 -19.88
C LYS A 389 -36.15 4.95 -19.43
N GLN A 390 -37.46 5.05 -19.50
CA GLN A 390 -38.37 3.93 -19.26
C GLN A 390 -38.02 2.74 -20.17
N GLY A 391 -37.80 1.58 -19.57
CA GLY A 391 -37.31 0.37 -20.23
C GLY A 391 -35.79 0.24 -20.27
N GLY A 392 -35.04 1.25 -19.82
CA GLY A 392 -33.59 1.21 -19.64
C GLY A 392 -33.16 0.51 -18.36
N THR A 393 -31.86 0.25 -18.27
CA THR A 393 -31.22 -0.49 -17.18
C THR A 393 -30.06 0.34 -16.63
N LEU A 394 -30.07 0.62 -15.34
CA LEU A 394 -28.88 1.12 -14.65
C LEU A 394 -28.04 -0.06 -14.15
N VAL A 395 -26.72 0.04 -14.26
CA VAL A 395 -25.79 -0.75 -13.46
C VAL A 395 -25.65 -0.05 -12.12
N VAL A 396 -25.64 -0.81 -11.03
CA VAL A 396 -25.48 -0.34 -9.65
C VAL A 396 -24.43 -1.18 -8.95
N SER A 397 -23.47 -0.53 -8.30
CA SER A 397 -22.58 -1.14 -7.31
C SER A 397 -22.59 -0.30 -6.04
N GLY A 398 -22.10 -0.86 -4.94
CA GLY A 398 -21.95 -0.11 -3.71
C GLY A 398 -21.00 -0.80 -2.76
N ASN A 399 -20.05 -0.03 -2.24
CA ASN A 399 -18.94 -0.52 -1.44
C ASN A 399 -19.13 0.01 -0.01
N LEU A 400 -18.90 -0.83 0.99
CA LEU A 400 -18.89 -0.38 2.39
C LEU A 400 -17.63 0.48 2.58
N VAL A 401 -17.79 1.71 3.10
CA VAL A 401 -16.68 2.64 3.27
C VAL A 401 -16.63 3.25 4.66
N ASP A 402 -15.43 3.65 5.05
CA ASP A 402 -15.17 4.46 6.23
C ASP A 402 -15.49 5.96 6.01
N ARG A 403 -15.25 6.77 7.05
CA ARG A 403 -15.43 8.23 7.03
C ARG A 403 -14.53 9.01 6.07
N TYR A 404 -13.50 8.39 5.49
CA TYR A 404 -12.56 8.98 4.53
C TYR A 404 -12.81 8.51 3.09
N GLY A 405 -13.74 7.57 2.88
CA GLY A 405 -14.03 6.95 1.60
C GLY A 405 -13.11 5.77 1.26
N ASN A 406 -12.41 5.22 2.26
CA ASN A 406 -11.67 3.96 2.13
C ASN A 406 -12.66 2.79 2.12
N GLU A 407 -12.45 1.81 1.24
CA GLU A 407 -13.27 0.59 1.22
C GLU A 407 -12.94 -0.34 2.38
N ILE A 408 -13.97 -1.01 2.89
CA ILE A 408 -13.88 -2.05 3.92
C ILE A 408 -14.20 -3.38 3.25
N LEU A 409 -13.20 -4.24 3.22
CA LEU A 409 -13.23 -5.57 2.63
C LEU A 409 -13.74 -6.61 3.65
N ASP A 410 -13.99 -7.83 3.17
CA ASP A 410 -14.36 -8.97 4.03
C ASP A 410 -13.13 -9.70 4.60
N GLU A 411 -13.34 -10.85 5.26
CA GLU A 411 -12.26 -11.64 5.89
C GLU A 411 -11.29 -12.32 4.89
N ASN A 412 -11.51 -12.17 3.58
CA ASN A 412 -10.72 -12.71 2.49
C ASN A 412 -10.08 -11.61 1.62
N ASP A 413 -10.13 -10.35 2.08
CA ASP A 413 -9.74 -9.15 1.33
C ASP A 413 -10.58 -8.94 0.04
N GLU A 414 -11.83 -9.42 0.01
CA GLU A 414 -12.76 -9.24 -1.11
C GLU A 414 -13.79 -8.11 -0.84
N SER A 415 -14.23 -7.41 -1.90
CA SER A 415 -15.26 -6.37 -1.82
C SER A 415 -16.61 -6.95 -1.37
N ILE A 416 -17.21 -6.34 -0.35
CA ILE A 416 -18.51 -6.78 0.19
C ILE A 416 -19.63 -6.54 -0.85
N VAL A 417 -20.12 -7.62 -1.47
CA VAL A 417 -21.19 -7.55 -2.48
C VAL A 417 -22.48 -6.96 -1.89
N PRO A 418 -23.02 -5.87 -2.47
CA PRO A 418 -24.20 -5.20 -1.93
C PRO A 418 -25.51 -5.89 -2.32
N THR A 419 -26.53 -5.73 -1.48
CA THR A 419 -27.92 -6.04 -1.81
C THR A 419 -28.64 -4.78 -2.32
N VAL A 420 -29.20 -4.84 -3.53
CA VAL A 420 -29.99 -3.74 -4.11
C VAL A 420 -31.48 -4.04 -4.06
N THR A 421 -32.29 -3.05 -3.67
CA THR A 421 -33.75 -3.11 -3.63
C THR A 421 -34.38 -1.85 -4.22
N SER A 422 -35.65 -1.93 -4.64
CA SER A 422 -36.45 -0.81 -5.15
C SER A 422 -37.79 -0.75 -4.42
N ASP A 423 -38.31 0.46 -4.21
CA ASP A 423 -39.68 0.68 -3.71
C ASP A 423 -40.76 0.32 -4.75
N VAL A 424 -40.41 0.26 -6.04
CA VAL A 424 -41.29 -0.11 -7.14
C VAL A 424 -41.12 -1.60 -7.49
N ALA A 425 -42.07 -2.42 -7.02
CA ALA A 425 -42.05 -3.88 -7.17
C ALA A 425 -42.14 -4.42 -8.62
N SER A 426 -42.28 -3.55 -9.64
CA SER A 426 -42.17 -3.94 -11.05
C SER A 426 -40.73 -3.92 -11.57
N ASP A 427 -39.81 -3.27 -10.87
CA ASP A 427 -38.42 -3.16 -11.30
C ASP A 427 -37.73 -4.53 -11.27
N VAL A 428 -36.92 -4.80 -12.27
CA VAL A 428 -36.21 -6.08 -12.39
C VAL A 428 -34.77 -5.88 -11.92
N ILE A 429 -34.47 -6.44 -10.76
CA ILE A 429 -33.15 -6.44 -10.13
C ILE A 429 -32.52 -7.82 -10.36
N ALA A 430 -31.33 -7.86 -10.94
CA ALA A 430 -30.56 -9.08 -11.19
C ALA A 430 -29.06 -8.78 -11.21
N PRO A 431 -28.17 -9.75 -10.89
CA PRO A 431 -26.74 -9.61 -11.14
C PRO A 431 -26.44 -9.26 -12.60
N ASP A 432 -25.31 -8.60 -12.82
CA ASP A 432 -24.80 -8.35 -14.16
C ASP A 432 -24.48 -9.67 -14.88
N PRO A 433 -25.11 -10.00 -16.03
CA PRO A 433 -24.87 -11.27 -16.71
C PRO A 433 -23.45 -11.41 -17.28
N ASP A 434 -22.73 -10.30 -17.42
CA ASP A 434 -21.39 -10.24 -18.01
C ASP A 434 -20.30 -9.97 -16.95
N LEU A 435 -20.68 -9.42 -15.78
CA LEU A 435 -19.77 -8.86 -14.76
C LEU A 435 -20.24 -9.11 -13.30
N ASP A 436 -20.99 -10.17 -13.04
CA ASP A 436 -21.45 -10.54 -11.68
C ASP A 436 -20.30 -10.77 -10.68
N PHE A 437 -19.14 -11.22 -11.16
CA PHE A 437 -17.90 -11.34 -10.39
C PHE A 437 -17.46 -10.02 -9.71
N PHE A 438 -17.84 -8.87 -10.26
CA PHE A 438 -17.56 -7.55 -9.68
C PHE A 438 -18.66 -7.03 -8.74
N GLY A 439 -19.60 -7.89 -8.34
CA GLY A 439 -20.74 -7.50 -7.49
C GLY A 439 -21.72 -6.52 -8.15
N LEU A 440 -21.66 -6.36 -9.48
CA LEU A 440 -22.49 -5.41 -10.22
C LEU A 440 -23.93 -5.93 -10.32
N VAL A 441 -24.89 -5.03 -10.09
CA VAL A 441 -26.32 -5.34 -10.12
C VAL A 441 -27.04 -4.47 -11.15
N ASN A 442 -27.73 -5.11 -12.08
CA ASN A 442 -28.63 -4.44 -13.01
C ASN A 442 -29.97 -4.13 -12.35
N VAL A 443 -30.45 -2.90 -12.52
CA VAL A 443 -31.82 -2.50 -12.20
C VAL A 443 -32.49 -1.99 -13.46
N THR A 444 -33.51 -2.71 -13.94
CA THR A 444 -34.29 -2.33 -15.14
C THR A 444 -35.65 -1.77 -14.74
N PHE A 445 -36.05 -0.64 -15.33
CA PHE A 445 -37.20 0.17 -14.88
C PHE A 445 -38.36 0.16 -15.91
N PRO A 446 -39.41 -0.66 -15.74
CA PRO A 446 -40.49 -0.77 -16.75
C PRO A 446 -41.47 0.41 -16.77
N HIS A 447 -41.47 1.26 -15.73
CA HIS A 447 -42.45 2.33 -15.53
C HIS A 447 -41.75 3.67 -15.36
N ALA A 448 -42.39 4.74 -15.82
CA ALA A 448 -41.85 6.09 -15.74
C ALA A 448 -42.38 6.79 -14.48
N SER A 449 -41.54 6.89 -13.46
CA SER A 449 -41.78 7.65 -12.23
C SER A 449 -40.47 8.01 -11.53
N ILE A 450 -40.53 8.55 -10.31
CA ILE A 450 -39.38 8.54 -9.42
C ILE A 450 -39.37 7.20 -8.68
N HIS A 451 -38.26 6.47 -8.73
CA HIS A 451 -38.05 5.19 -8.05
C HIS A 451 -36.99 5.40 -6.97
N ASN A 452 -37.19 4.86 -5.78
CA ASN A 452 -36.21 4.95 -4.69
C ASN A 452 -35.50 3.61 -4.52
N LEU A 453 -34.22 3.58 -4.93
CA LEU A 453 -33.36 2.43 -4.71
C LEU A 453 -32.72 2.51 -3.32
N THR A 454 -32.50 1.34 -2.71
CA THR A 454 -31.73 1.17 -1.48
C THR A 454 -30.67 0.10 -1.72
N VAL A 455 -29.41 0.47 -1.49
CA VAL A 455 -28.23 -0.40 -1.62
C VAL A 455 -27.68 -0.63 -0.23
N ALA A 456 -27.52 -1.89 0.17
CA ALA A 456 -27.17 -2.28 1.54
C ALA A 456 -25.99 -3.25 1.60
N ALA A 457 -25.12 -3.07 2.60
CA ALA A 457 -24.01 -3.97 2.91
C ALA A 457 -23.95 -4.13 4.44
N GLY A 458 -24.13 -5.36 4.93
CA GLY A 458 -24.28 -5.62 6.38
C GLY A 458 -25.49 -4.88 6.97
N GLU A 459 -25.25 -4.07 8.00
CA GLU A 459 -26.25 -3.21 8.64
C GLU A 459 -26.38 -1.81 7.99
N PHE A 460 -25.46 -1.46 7.09
CA PHE A 460 -25.41 -0.15 6.45
C PHE A 460 -26.23 -0.13 5.17
N SER A 461 -26.88 1.00 4.87
CA SER A 461 -27.57 1.18 3.59
C SER A 461 -27.66 2.64 3.17
N THR A 462 -27.61 2.85 1.86
CA THR A 462 -27.73 4.16 1.22
C THR A 462 -28.91 4.13 0.26
N SER A 463 -29.78 5.14 0.36
CA SER A 463 -30.99 5.24 -0.45
C SER A 463 -30.97 6.49 -1.32
N PHE A 464 -31.37 6.34 -2.58
CA PHE A 464 -31.39 7.43 -3.55
C PHE A 464 -32.50 7.27 -4.57
N ALA A 465 -32.92 8.40 -5.14
CA ALA A 465 -34.09 8.46 -6.00
C ALA A 465 -33.71 8.66 -7.48
N VAL A 466 -34.05 7.69 -8.32
CA VAL A 466 -33.85 7.67 -9.78
C VAL A 466 -35.02 8.36 -10.50
N ASP A 467 -34.74 9.23 -11.47
CA ASP A 467 -35.74 9.79 -12.40
C ASP A 467 -35.87 8.89 -13.63
N VAL A 468 -36.94 8.08 -13.68
CA VAL A 468 -37.25 7.23 -14.83
C VAL A 468 -38.17 7.98 -15.78
N GLN A 469 -37.59 8.51 -16.85
CA GLN A 469 -38.29 9.40 -17.78
C GLN A 469 -39.09 8.62 -18.82
N PRO A 470 -40.32 9.06 -19.16
CA PRO A 470 -41.17 8.35 -20.11
C PRO A 470 -40.54 8.26 -21.50
N THR A 471 -40.55 7.06 -22.07
CA THR A 471 -40.13 6.82 -23.45
C THR A 471 -41.29 7.16 -24.39
N ALA A 472 -41.10 8.14 -25.26
CA ALA A 472 -42.15 8.61 -26.16
C ALA A 472 -42.57 7.50 -27.13
N VAL A 473 -43.83 7.06 -27.05
CA VAL A 473 -44.41 6.16 -28.06
C VAL A 473 -44.43 6.90 -29.41
N PRO A 474 -43.82 6.36 -30.48
CA PRO A 474 -43.83 7.02 -31.78
C PRO A 474 -45.28 7.17 -32.26
N ALA A 475 -45.67 8.41 -32.58
CA ALA A 475 -46.99 8.69 -33.10
C ALA A 475 -47.19 7.94 -34.42
N VAL A 476 -48.18 7.04 -34.46
CA VAL A 476 -48.51 6.26 -35.66
C VAL A 476 -48.84 7.23 -36.81
N PRO A 477 -48.06 7.27 -37.91
CA PRO A 477 -48.34 8.16 -39.02
C PRO A 477 -49.60 7.67 -39.75
N GLY A 478 -50.75 8.28 -39.47
CA GLY A 478 -52.01 7.88 -40.11
C GLY A 478 -53.31 8.37 -39.48
N VAL A 479 -53.31 8.85 -38.22
CA VAL A 479 -54.52 9.44 -37.62
C VAL A 479 -54.64 10.91 -38.05
N SER A 480 -55.16 11.10 -39.26
CA SER A 480 -55.51 12.42 -39.79
C SER A 480 -56.50 13.15 -38.88
N THR A 481 -56.18 14.41 -38.59
CA THR A 481 -57.02 15.52 -38.07
C THR A 481 -58.49 15.23 -37.72
N PRO A 482 -59.01 15.67 -36.56
CA PRO A 482 -60.46 15.69 -36.32
C PRO A 482 -61.16 16.52 -37.39
N VAL A 483 -62.08 15.90 -38.12
CA VAL A 483 -62.88 16.56 -39.17
C VAL A 483 -63.72 17.67 -38.52
N ALA A 484 -63.70 18.85 -39.14
CA ALA A 484 -64.48 20.00 -38.66
C ALA A 484 -65.99 19.66 -38.57
N PRO A 485 -66.71 20.16 -37.55
CA PRO A 485 -68.13 19.85 -37.39
C PRO A 485 -68.96 20.41 -38.55
N VAL A 486 -69.63 19.51 -39.27
CA VAL A 486 -70.61 19.87 -40.30
C VAL A 486 -71.80 20.58 -39.62
N PRO A 487 -72.25 21.75 -40.11
CA PRO A 487 -73.34 22.49 -39.48
C PRO A 487 -74.66 21.70 -39.52
N ALA A 488 -75.43 21.79 -38.42
CA ALA A 488 -76.63 21.01 -38.20
C ALA A 488 -77.73 21.28 -39.25
N ALA A 489 -78.28 20.21 -39.83
CA ALA A 489 -79.50 20.26 -40.62
C ALA A 489 -80.74 20.44 -39.72
N ALA A 490 -81.77 21.08 -40.27
CA ALA A 490 -82.97 21.50 -39.53
C ALA A 490 -83.76 20.33 -38.88
N PRO A 491 -84.46 20.57 -37.75
CA PRO A 491 -85.15 19.53 -37.01
C PRO A 491 -86.35 18.96 -37.79
N VAL A 492 -86.36 17.64 -37.97
CA VAL A 492 -87.53 16.88 -38.45
C VAL A 492 -88.27 16.25 -37.27
N THR A 493 -89.56 16.55 -37.15
CA THR A 493 -90.42 16.10 -36.06
C THR A 493 -90.62 14.58 -36.09
N PRO A 494 -90.36 13.83 -35.00
CA PRO A 494 -90.50 12.38 -35.00
C PRO A 494 -91.95 11.93 -34.83
N THR A 495 -92.52 11.31 -35.87
CA THR A 495 -93.84 10.66 -35.79
C THR A 495 -93.69 9.29 -35.12
N ASN A 496 -94.03 9.20 -33.84
CA ASN A 496 -94.02 7.93 -33.08
C ASN A 496 -95.00 6.90 -33.67
N ARG A 497 -94.50 5.70 -34.05
CA ARG A 497 -95.29 4.47 -34.17
C ARG A 497 -94.43 3.23 -33.93
N GLY A 498 -94.91 2.36 -33.03
CA GLY A 498 -94.50 0.94 -32.95
C GLY A 498 -93.11 0.72 -32.36
N GLY A 499 -93.04 0.33 -31.09
CA GLY A 499 -91.77 0.11 -30.41
C GLY A 499 -91.14 -1.25 -30.70
N GLN A 500 -89.82 -1.31 -30.60
CA GLN A 500 -89.07 -2.50 -30.17
C GLN A 500 -87.79 -2.02 -29.46
N LEU A 501 -87.41 -2.70 -28.37
CA LEU A 501 -86.26 -2.31 -27.55
C LEU A 501 -84.95 -2.56 -28.30
N ALA A 502 -83.94 -1.71 -28.06
CA ALA A 502 -82.65 -1.81 -28.73
C ALA A 502 -81.89 -3.08 -28.28
N TYR A 503 -81.55 -3.93 -29.24
CA TYR A 503 -80.73 -5.12 -29.05
C TYR A 503 -79.24 -4.73 -29.09
N THR A 504 -78.59 -4.66 -27.93
CA THR A 504 -77.12 -4.60 -27.84
C THR A 504 -76.58 -6.03 -27.86
N GLY A 505 -76.39 -6.58 -29.05
CA GLY A 505 -75.93 -7.95 -29.23
C GLY A 505 -74.46 -8.12 -28.84
N SER A 506 -74.21 -8.89 -27.79
CA SER A 506 -72.91 -9.51 -27.52
C SER A 506 -73.12 -10.89 -26.90
N ASP A 507 -73.41 -11.89 -27.73
CA ASP A 507 -73.31 -13.30 -27.37
C ASP A 507 -73.23 -14.17 -28.65
N ALA A 508 -72.12 -14.91 -28.79
CA ALA A 508 -71.97 -16.03 -29.73
C ALA A 508 -70.67 -16.83 -29.45
N THR A 509 -70.65 -17.58 -28.36
CA THR A 509 -69.69 -18.68 -28.16
C THR A 509 -70.18 -19.92 -28.95
N GLY A 510 -69.29 -20.59 -29.69
CA GLY A 510 -69.60 -21.85 -30.41
C GLY A 510 -69.06 -21.85 -31.85
N ALA A 511 -67.90 -22.41 -32.25
CA ALA A 511 -67.23 -23.70 -32.00
C ALA A 511 -67.41 -24.74 -33.13
N LEU A 512 -66.30 -25.42 -33.48
CA LEU A 512 -66.16 -26.68 -34.25
C LEU A 512 -66.24 -26.63 -35.82
N PRO A 513 -65.68 -27.63 -36.57
CA PRO A 513 -64.35 -28.24 -36.39
C PRO A 513 -63.61 -28.78 -37.68
N TRP A 514 -62.34 -29.21 -37.49
CA TRP A 514 -61.56 -30.30 -38.16
C TRP A 514 -61.43 -30.42 -39.70
N ALA A 515 -60.19 -30.36 -40.20
CA ALA A 515 -59.37 -31.53 -40.67
C ALA A 515 -58.02 -31.09 -41.31
N LEU A 516 -56.93 -31.88 -41.40
CA LEU A 516 -56.36 -32.94 -40.55
C LEU A 516 -54.93 -33.32 -41.05
N GLY A 517 -53.98 -33.60 -40.13
CA GLY A 517 -52.75 -34.38 -40.38
C GLY A 517 -51.42 -33.61 -40.32
N LEU A 518 -50.33 -34.07 -39.69
CA LEU A 518 -50.03 -35.26 -38.85
C LEU A 518 -48.94 -34.79 -37.83
N LEU A 519 -49.02 -34.97 -36.50
CA LEU A 519 -49.00 -36.16 -35.63
C LEU A 519 -47.66 -36.95 -35.59
N VAL A 520 -47.29 -37.34 -34.35
CA VAL A 520 -46.09 -38.09 -33.87
C VAL A 520 -44.85 -37.18 -33.73
N ALA A 521 -44.20 -36.99 -32.57
CA ALA A 521 -44.36 -37.52 -31.19
C ALA A 521 -44.08 -36.38 -30.15
N GLY A 522 -44.28 -36.49 -28.83
CA GLY A 522 -44.82 -37.59 -28.00
C GLY A 522 -43.93 -37.86 -26.78
N ALA A 523 -44.17 -37.16 -25.66
CA ALA A 523 -43.39 -37.32 -24.43
C ALA A 523 -43.56 -38.74 -23.84
N GLY A 524 -42.43 -39.37 -23.49
CA GLY A 524 -42.42 -40.68 -22.85
C GLY A 524 -41.09 -40.97 -22.16
N LEU A 525 -41.20 -41.44 -20.91
CA LEU A 525 -40.12 -42.01 -20.08
C LEU A 525 -39.12 -41.03 -19.45
N ILE A 526 -39.60 -40.39 -18.38
CA ILE A 526 -38.84 -40.35 -17.12
C ILE A 526 -38.43 -41.79 -16.77
N GLY A 527 -37.15 -41.99 -16.39
CA GLY A 527 -36.72 -43.16 -15.60
C GLY A 527 -36.24 -44.41 -16.36
N ALA A 528 -35.15 -44.32 -17.14
CA ALA A 528 -34.34 -45.51 -17.49
C ALA A 528 -32.92 -45.25 -18.06
N ARG A 529 -32.00 -44.49 -17.40
CA ARG A 529 -30.56 -44.62 -17.73
C ARG A 529 -29.44 -44.22 -16.76
N THR A 530 -29.68 -44.16 -15.44
CA THR A 530 -28.57 -44.11 -14.45
C THR A 530 -27.76 -45.42 -14.34
N LEU A 531 -28.18 -46.51 -15.00
CA LEU A 531 -27.53 -47.83 -14.88
C LEU A 531 -27.30 -48.53 -16.24
N ARG A 532 -26.23 -48.12 -16.96
CA ARG A 532 -25.31 -49.01 -17.73
C ARG A 532 -24.23 -48.21 -18.46
N ARG A 533 -22.98 -48.35 -17.96
CA ARG A 533 -21.67 -47.83 -18.39
C ARG A 533 -21.15 -46.69 -17.50
N SER A 534 -20.30 -46.89 -16.49
CA SER A 534 -19.71 -48.12 -15.91
C SER A 534 -19.10 -49.13 -16.90
N ARG A 535 -18.47 -48.61 -17.96
CA ARG A 535 -17.53 -49.28 -18.89
C ARG A 535 -16.99 -48.28 -19.91
N ALA A 536 -16.32 -47.26 -19.39
CA ALA A 536 -15.35 -46.43 -20.10
C ALA A 536 -14.01 -46.43 -19.32
N GLN A 537 -13.66 -47.61 -18.79
CA GLN A 537 -12.32 -48.00 -18.38
C GLN A 537 -12.06 -49.35 -19.01
N ARG A 538 -11.18 -49.39 -20.01
CA ARG A 538 -10.39 -50.55 -20.40
C ARG A 538 -9.22 -50.13 -21.26
#